data_AF-A0A4R1FQT7-F1
#
_entry.id   AF-A0A4R1FQT7-F1
#
_cell.length_a   1.000
_cell.length_b   1.000
_cell.length_c   1.000
_cell.angle_alpha   90.00
_cell.angle_beta   90.00
_cell.angle_gamma   90.00
#
_symmetry.space_group_name_H-M   'P 1'
#
loop_
_entity.id
_entity.type
_entity.pdbx_description
1 polymer ?
#
loop_
_entity_poly.entity_id
_entity_poly.type
_entity_poly.pdbx_seq_one_letter_code
_entity_poly.pdbx_strand_id
1 'polypeptide(L)'
;MGIECSDIVASPRVDVFAWFARRGAFARLAPPWQPVTLLAEADSLATGRAVLGLPGGLRWIAAHDPEQYRPPERFADAVAADGPASMPIARLVPWQHVHEFAEVDDTHTRVIDRVRTPIPESVLRPMFDYRHRQLTHDLASHRRASEAGLAPATIAMTGASGLVGSALSAFLSTGGHRVVRLVRHRARHRDERQWDPAAPAADLLADVDAVVHLAGASIAGRFTDAHRRAVADSRIEPTRRLAELAAATGVDTFVSASAIGYYGYDRGEQALTEKSERGDGFLADVVEQWENACEPAAAGGVRVVRVRTGIVQSPGGGTLRLLRPLFSAGLGGRIGDGRQWLSWIGIDDLVDVYHRAVWDDTLSGPVNAVAPQPVRNSEYTRVLARVLHRPALLPVPSFGPAVLLGKQGARELAEASQRVTPTALAKAGHTFRTEDLEQTLRHLLGRTAG
;
A
#
# COMPACT_ATOMS: atom_id res chain seq x y z
N MET A 1 10.97 6.09 -32.25
CA MET A 1 9.81 6.21 -31.35
C MET A 1 10.21 5.66 -29.99
N GLY A 2 9.69 6.23 -28.90
CA GLY A 2 10.14 5.98 -27.55
C GLY A 2 9.83 7.16 -26.63
N ILE A 3 10.46 7.18 -25.46
CA ILE A 3 10.38 8.28 -24.48
C ILE A 3 11.75 8.46 -23.83
N GLU A 4 12.11 9.71 -23.58
CA GLU A 4 13.15 10.09 -22.63
C GLU A 4 12.50 10.94 -21.54
N CYS A 5 12.76 10.59 -20.29
CA CYS A 5 12.30 11.34 -19.12
C CYS A 5 13.42 11.37 -18.09
N SER A 6 13.49 12.46 -17.35
CA SER A 6 14.40 12.57 -16.23
C SER A 6 13.77 13.35 -15.09
N ASP A 7 14.14 13.00 -13.86
CA ASP A 7 13.80 13.76 -12.67
C ASP A 7 15.00 13.83 -11.72
N ILE A 8 15.03 14.82 -10.83
CA ILE A 8 16.07 14.94 -9.80
C ILE A 8 15.50 14.44 -8.49
N VAL A 9 16.13 13.42 -7.91
CA VAL A 9 15.75 12.89 -6.62
C VAL A 9 16.68 13.39 -5.52
N ALA A 10 16.07 13.52 -4.36
CA ALA A 10 16.63 13.90 -3.07
C ALA A 10 18.03 13.38 -2.70
N SER A 11 18.53 12.28 -3.28
CA SER A 11 19.47 11.33 -2.65
C SER A 11 20.80 11.15 -3.41
N PRO A 12 21.89 10.75 -2.72
CA PRO A 12 23.16 10.39 -3.34
C PRO A 12 23.00 9.28 -4.38
N ARG A 13 23.81 9.33 -5.44
CA ARG A 13 23.72 8.39 -6.57
C ARG A 13 23.85 6.93 -6.17
N VAL A 14 24.75 6.64 -5.22
CA VAL A 14 24.96 5.28 -4.69
C VAL A 14 23.71 4.73 -3.99
N ASP A 15 22.98 5.57 -3.27
CA ASP A 15 21.77 5.17 -2.54
C ASP A 15 20.60 4.94 -3.50
N VAL A 16 20.46 5.81 -4.51
CA VAL A 16 19.46 5.63 -5.56
C VAL A 16 19.71 4.33 -6.31
N PHE A 17 20.95 4.08 -6.74
CA PHE A 17 21.29 2.84 -7.43
C PHE A 17 21.07 1.60 -6.56
N ALA A 18 21.46 1.65 -5.28
CA ALA A 18 21.23 0.58 -4.31
C ALA A 18 19.73 0.32 -4.09
N TRP A 19 18.88 1.36 -4.10
CA TRP A 19 17.43 1.22 -4.02
C TRP A 19 16.88 0.39 -5.19
N PHE A 20 17.33 0.65 -6.42
CA PHE A 20 16.92 -0.14 -7.60
C PHE A 20 17.41 -1.58 -7.54
N ALA A 21 18.55 -1.84 -6.89
CA ALA A 21 19.12 -3.18 -6.75
C ALA A 21 18.42 -4.04 -5.69
N ARG A 22 17.57 -3.44 -4.83
CA ARG A 22 16.87 -4.15 -3.77
C ARG A 22 15.54 -4.73 -4.25
N ARG A 23 15.20 -5.90 -3.69
CA ARG A 23 13.91 -6.54 -3.91
C ARG A 23 12.76 -5.61 -3.54
N GLY A 24 11.69 -5.62 -4.32
CA GLY A 24 10.55 -4.74 -4.17
C GLY A 24 10.62 -3.48 -5.02
N ALA A 25 11.79 -3.10 -5.55
CA ALA A 25 11.94 -1.90 -6.37
C ALA A 25 11.00 -1.94 -7.59
N PHE A 26 10.90 -3.08 -8.28
CA PHE A 26 9.95 -3.21 -9.37
C PHE A 26 8.51 -3.06 -8.89
N ALA A 27 8.14 -3.74 -7.79
CA ALA A 27 6.79 -3.69 -7.24
C ALA A 27 6.37 -2.28 -6.81
N ARG A 28 7.31 -1.46 -6.31
CA ARG A 28 7.06 -0.05 -6.00
C ARG A 28 6.90 0.79 -7.26
N LEU A 29 7.72 0.58 -8.28
CA LEU A 29 7.66 1.35 -9.53
C LEU A 29 6.61 0.86 -10.54
N ALA A 30 5.92 -0.24 -10.27
CA ALA A 30 4.89 -0.80 -11.14
C ALA A 30 3.60 0.07 -11.06
N PRO A 31 3.14 0.68 -12.16
CA PRO A 31 1.95 1.52 -12.13
C PRO A 31 0.70 0.72 -11.74
N PRO A 32 0.00 1.09 -10.65
CA PRO A 32 -1.04 0.24 -10.09
C PRO A 32 -2.30 0.16 -10.96
N TRP A 33 -2.48 1.07 -11.93
CA TRP A 33 -3.62 1.06 -12.85
C TRP A 33 -3.45 0.13 -14.05
N GLN A 34 -2.21 -0.31 -14.32
CA GLN A 34 -1.91 -1.22 -15.42
C GLN A 34 -2.25 -2.67 -15.04
N PRO A 35 -2.79 -3.48 -15.97
CA PRO A 35 -3.19 -4.86 -15.70
C PRO A 35 -1.98 -5.81 -15.75
N VAL A 36 -0.93 -5.49 -14.99
CA VAL A 36 0.33 -6.24 -14.96
C VAL A 36 0.49 -6.90 -13.59
N THR A 37 0.92 -8.17 -13.56
CA THR A 37 1.22 -8.88 -12.31
C THR A 37 2.68 -9.31 -12.31
N LEU A 38 3.42 -9.00 -11.25
CA LEU A 38 4.79 -9.50 -11.09
C LEU A 38 4.76 -10.99 -10.74
N LEU A 39 5.27 -11.84 -11.64
CA LEU A 39 5.37 -13.29 -11.44
C LEU A 39 6.72 -13.70 -10.88
N ALA A 40 7.79 -13.03 -11.32
CA ALA A 40 9.14 -13.17 -10.78
C ALA A 40 9.85 -11.82 -10.87
N GLU A 41 10.53 -11.43 -9.79
CA GLU A 41 11.37 -10.24 -9.76
C GLU A 41 12.81 -10.63 -10.11
N ALA A 42 13.54 -9.71 -10.76
CA ALA A 42 14.96 -9.90 -11.02
C ALA A 42 15.75 -9.87 -9.71
N ASP A 43 16.69 -10.79 -9.57
CA ASP A 43 17.62 -10.90 -8.44
C ASP A 43 18.91 -10.08 -8.63
N SER A 44 19.16 -9.61 -9.86
CA SER A 44 20.35 -8.85 -10.24
C SER A 44 20.02 -7.83 -11.32
N LEU A 45 20.52 -6.60 -11.16
CA LEU A 45 20.47 -5.55 -12.20
C LEU A 45 21.46 -5.81 -13.35
N ALA A 46 22.41 -6.72 -13.18
CA ALA A 46 23.40 -7.05 -14.21
C ALA A 46 22.88 -8.10 -15.20
N THR A 47 22.25 -9.15 -14.69
CA THR A 47 21.90 -10.36 -15.47
C THR A 47 20.53 -10.94 -15.16
N GLY A 48 19.81 -10.36 -14.19
CA GLY A 48 18.54 -10.88 -13.72
C GLY A 48 17.42 -10.76 -14.76
N ARG A 49 16.34 -11.51 -14.53
CA ARG A 49 15.16 -11.50 -15.40
C ARG A 49 13.91 -11.28 -14.55
N ALA A 50 13.13 -10.27 -14.90
CA ALA A 50 11.80 -10.07 -14.34
C ALA A 50 10.74 -10.65 -15.28
N VAL A 51 9.74 -11.33 -14.73
CA VAL A 51 8.63 -11.92 -15.48
C VAL A 51 7.33 -11.28 -15.03
N LEU A 52 6.64 -10.67 -15.98
CA LEU A 52 5.38 -9.98 -15.78
C LEU A 52 4.26 -10.74 -16.48
N GLY A 53 3.21 -11.07 -15.76
CA GLY A 53 1.97 -11.63 -16.29
C GLY A 53 1.09 -10.53 -16.87
N LEU A 54 0.52 -10.81 -18.04
CA LEU A 54 -0.40 -9.96 -18.77
C LEU A 54 -1.76 -10.67 -18.95
N PRO A 55 -2.83 -9.93 -19.31
CA PRO A 55 -4.13 -10.53 -19.61
C PRO A 55 -4.04 -11.62 -20.70
N GLY A 56 -4.88 -12.64 -20.60
CA GLY A 56 -4.90 -13.75 -21.56
C GLY A 56 -3.77 -14.77 -21.37
N GLY A 57 -3.06 -14.75 -20.23
CA GLY A 57 -1.98 -15.70 -19.95
C GLY A 57 -0.64 -15.35 -20.63
N LEU A 58 -0.57 -14.20 -21.29
CA LEU A 58 0.65 -13.69 -21.91
C LEU A 58 1.69 -13.31 -20.84
N ARG A 59 2.96 -13.32 -21.24
CA ARG A 59 4.09 -12.95 -20.38
C ARG A 59 4.96 -11.91 -21.05
N TRP A 60 5.38 -10.91 -20.29
CA TRP A 60 6.46 -10.01 -20.64
C TRP A 60 7.68 -10.39 -19.82
N ILE A 61 8.80 -10.62 -20.48
CA ILE A 61 10.06 -10.95 -19.81
C ILE A 61 11.02 -9.81 -20.05
N ALA A 62 11.38 -9.08 -19.00
CA ALA A 62 12.41 -8.07 -19.03
C ALA A 62 13.72 -8.73 -18.59
N ALA A 63 14.69 -8.83 -19.50
CA ALA A 63 16.02 -9.37 -19.21
C ALA A 63 17.01 -8.21 -19.10
N HIS A 64 17.79 -8.18 -18.02
CA HIS A 64 18.85 -7.19 -17.88
C HIS A 64 20.03 -7.49 -18.81
N ASP A 65 20.62 -6.42 -19.33
CA ASP A 65 21.74 -6.46 -20.28
C ASP A 65 23.08 -6.26 -19.54
N PRO A 66 23.92 -7.30 -19.39
CA PRO A 66 25.20 -7.19 -18.69
C PRO A 66 26.19 -6.28 -19.40
N GLU A 67 26.09 -6.10 -20.71
CA GLU A 67 26.99 -5.21 -21.46
C GLU A 67 26.73 -3.74 -21.11
N GLN A 68 25.51 -3.41 -20.69
CA GLN A 68 25.08 -2.08 -20.28
C GLN A 68 25.07 -1.86 -18.77
N TYR A 69 25.48 -2.85 -17.99
CA TYR A 69 25.60 -2.72 -16.54
C TYR A 69 26.90 -1.99 -16.16
N ARG A 70 26.77 -0.78 -15.59
CA ARG A 70 27.87 0.08 -15.12
C ARG A 70 27.48 0.65 -13.76
N PRO A 71 27.62 -0.07 -12.64
CA PRO A 71 27.22 0.44 -11.34
C PRO A 71 28.17 1.56 -10.85
N PRO A 72 27.69 2.62 -10.18
CA PRO A 72 26.28 2.95 -9.89
C PRO A 72 25.60 3.81 -10.98
N GLU A 73 26.19 3.90 -12.17
CA GLU A 73 25.81 4.84 -13.24
C GLU A 73 24.64 4.36 -14.09
N ARG A 74 24.52 3.07 -14.35
CA ARG A 74 23.57 2.56 -15.36
C ARG A 74 23.27 1.07 -15.24
N PHE A 75 22.05 0.70 -15.60
CA PHE A 75 21.69 -0.64 -16.07
C PHE A 75 20.63 -0.54 -17.17
N ALA A 76 20.37 -1.63 -17.90
CA ALA A 76 19.36 -1.66 -18.94
C ALA A 76 18.61 -2.98 -18.96
N ASP A 77 17.35 -2.94 -19.39
CA ASP A 77 16.53 -4.10 -19.67
C ASP A 77 16.02 -4.10 -21.12
N ALA A 78 15.83 -5.29 -21.66
CA ALA A 78 15.19 -5.48 -22.95
C ALA A 78 14.13 -6.58 -22.86
N VAL A 79 13.11 -6.51 -23.72
CA VAL A 79 12.13 -7.59 -23.82
C VAL A 79 12.81 -8.84 -24.40
N ALA A 80 12.62 -9.97 -23.73
CA ALA A 80 13.08 -11.28 -24.16
C ALA A 80 11.89 -12.21 -24.44
N ALA A 81 12.15 -13.24 -25.25
CA ALA A 81 11.20 -14.33 -25.48
C ALA A 81 11.69 -15.61 -24.80
N ASP A 82 10.82 -16.25 -24.03
CA ASP A 82 11.03 -17.53 -23.37
C ASP A 82 9.71 -18.33 -23.40
N GLY A 83 9.55 -19.12 -24.46
CA GLY A 83 8.35 -19.91 -24.70
C GLY A 83 7.18 -19.14 -25.35
N PRO A 84 6.09 -19.87 -25.66
CA PRO A 84 5.00 -19.36 -26.51
C PRO A 84 4.22 -18.21 -25.87
N ALA A 85 4.15 -18.14 -24.54
CA ALA A 85 3.41 -17.09 -23.82
C ALA A 85 4.04 -15.69 -23.94
N SER A 86 5.35 -15.59 -24.21
CA SER A 86 6.06 -14.31 -24.35
C SER A 86 6.36 -13.90 -25.79
N MET A 87 6.33 -14.86 -26.72
CA MET A 87 6.64 -14.63 -28.13
C MET A 87 5.78 -13.56 -28.81
N PRO A 88 4.45 -13.47 -28.57
CA PRO A 88 3.63 -12.41 -29.17
C PRO A 88 4.10 -11.02 -28.76
N ILE A 89 4.39 -10.81 -27.47
CA ILE A 89 4.81 -9.51 -26.93
C ILE A 89 6.19 -9.12 -27.45
N ALA A 90 7.18 -10.03 -27.32
CA ALA A 90 8.55 -9.77 -27.73
C ALA A 90 8.68 -9.42 -29.23
N ARG A 91 7.78 -9.97 -30.07
CA ARG A 91 7.75 -9.67 -31.51
C ARG A 91 7.02 -8.37 -31.85
N LEU A 92 5.89 -8.09 -31.19
CA LEU A 92 5.05 -6.94 -31.54
C LEU A 92 5.50 -5.65 -30.87
N VAL A 93 6.19 -5.75 -29.74
CA VAL A 93 6.61 -4.60 -28.93
C VAL A 93 8.08 -4.74 -28.57
N PRO A 94 9.01 -4.49 -29.53
CA PRO A 94 10.42 -4.38 -29.16
C PRO A 94 10.57 -3.28 -28.12
N TRP A 95 11.32 -3.59 -27.08
CA TRP A 95 11.51 -2.73 -25.91
C TRP A 95 12.96 -2.83 -25.47
N GLN A 96 13.59 -1.67 -25.32
CA GLN A 96 14.86 -1.49 -24.64
C GLN A 96 14.72 -0.27 -23.73
N HIS A 97 15.00 -0.46 -22.45
CA HIS A 97 14.90 0.58 -21.43
C HIS A 97 16.25 0.70 -20.72
N VAL A 98 16.86 1.87 -20.83
CA VAL A 98 18.09 2.22 -20.12
C VAL A 98 17.74 3.11 -18.93
N HIS A 99 18.22 2.74 -17.76
CA HIS A 99 18.16 3.52 -16.52
C HIS A 99 19.56 4.08 -16.28
N GLU A 100 19.69 5.41 -16.24
CA GLU A 100 20.95 6.11 -16.04
C GLU A 100 20.84 7.05 -14.84
N PHE A 101 21.91 7.11 -14.05
CA PHE A 101 21.99 7.85 -12.80
C PHE A 101 23.17 8.81 -12.89
N ALA A 102 22.87 10.08 -13.12
CA ALA A 102 23.87 11.13 -13.16
C ALA A 102 23.91 11.88 -11.82
N GLU A 103 25.10 12.10 -11.30
CA GLU A 103 25.30 12.91 -10.11
C GLU A 103 24.99 14.38 -10.43
N VAL A 104 24.17 15.02 -9.61
CA VAL A 104 23.92 16.48 -9.67
C VAL A 104 24.82 17.17 -8.65
N ASP A 105 24.85 16.63 -7.44
CA ASP A 105 25.78 16.96 -6.34
C ASP A 105 25.84 15.77 -5.37
N ASP A 106 26.59 15.90 -4.27
CA ASP A 106 26.78 14.84 -3.26
C ASP A 106 25.46 14.34 -2.64
N THR A 107 24.40 15.14 -2.70
CA THR A 107 23.09 14.83 -2.12
C THR A 107 22.01 14.58 -3.16
N HIS A 108 22.22 14.88 -4.45
CA HIS A 108 21.18 14.80 -5.48
C HIS A 108 21.60 13.94 -6.68
N THR A 109 20.64 13.18 -7.20
CA THR A 109 20.82 12.35 -8.40
C THR A 109 19.79 12.68 -9.44
N ARG A 110 20.22 12.85 -10.69
CA ARG A 110 19.33 12.87 -11.85
C ARG A 110 19.12 11.44 -12.33
N VAL A 111 17.88 10.97 -12.22
CA VAL A 111 17.45 9.66 -12.73
C VAL A 111 16.92 9.87 -14.13
N ILE A 112 17.45 9.14 -15.10
CA ILE A 112 17.11 9.27 -16.51
C ILE A 112 16.66 7.92 -17.03
N ASP A 113 15.45 7.86 -17.57
CA ASP A 113 14.90 6.68 -18.23
C ASP A 113 14.81 6.96 -19.73
N ARG A 114 15.44 6.09 -20.54
CA ARG A 114 15.37 6.11 -22.00
C ARG A 114 14.78 4.82 -22.51
N VAL A 115 13.60 4.88 -23.11
CA VAL A 115 12.92 3.72 -23.69
C VAL A 115 12.86 3.84 -25.20
N ARG A 116 13.33 2.80 -25.89
CA ARG A 116 13.14 2.59 -27.32
C ARG A 116 12.05 1.55 -27.53
N THR A 117 10.93 1.96 -28.12
CA THR A 117 9.75 1.12 -28.35
C THR A 117 8.83 1.75 -29.39
N PRO A 118 8.01 0.99 -30.13
CA PRO A 118 6.99 1.56 -31.02
C PRO A 118 5.85 2.27 -30.28
N ILE A 119 5.73 2.11 -28.96
CA ILE A 119 4.67 2.75 -28.18
C ILE A 119 4.87 4.27 -28.16
N PRO A 120 3.84 5.08 -28.47
CA PRO A 120 3.93 6.54 -28.42
C PRO A 120 4.25 7.08 -27.03
N GLU A 121 5.02 8.17 -26.98
CA GLU A 121 5.41 8.86 -25.74
C GLU A 121 4.20 9.20 -24.85
N SER A 122 3.10 9.67 -25.44
CA SER A 122 1.87 10.04 -24.70
C SER A 122 1.23 8.88 -23.92
N VAL A 123 1.49 7.64 -24.33
CA VAL A 123 1.03 6.43 -23.63
C VAL A 123 2.00 6.04 -22.51
N LEU A 124 3.29 6.32 -22.67
CA LEU A 124 4.34 5.98 -21.69
C LEU A 124 4.51 7.05 -20.61
N ARG A 125 4.27 8.32 -20.93
CA ARG A 125 4.49 9.48 -20.03
C ARG A 125 3.86 9.28 -18.66
N PRO A 126 2.57 8.90 -18.50
CA PRO A 126 1.98 8.75 -17.17
C PRO A 126 2.63 7.66 -16.31
N MET A 127 3.14 6.59 -16.95
CA MET A 127 3.87 5.53 -16.23
C MET A 127 5.19 6.06 -15.68
N PHE A 128 5.95 6.83 -16.46
CA PHE A 128 7.23 7.37 -16.01
C PHE A 128 7.05 8.49 -14.97
N ASP A 129 6.05 9.35 -15.13
CA ASP A 129 5.70 10.35 -14.12
C ASP A 129 5.36 9.69 -12.77
N TYR A 130 4.65 8.56 -12.78
CA TYR A 130 4.39 7.76 -11.57
C TYR A 130 5.69 7.19 -11.00
N ARG A 131 6.53 6.57 -11.83
CA ARG A 131 7.80 5.96 -11.39
C ARG A 131 8.71 6.98 -10.70
N HIS A 132 8.90 8.15 -11.31
CA HIS A 132 9.73 9.21 -10.74
C HIS A 132 9.15 9.75 -9.43
N ARG A 133 7.86 10.07 -9.39
CA ARG A 133 7.21 10.54 -8.16
C ARG A 133 7.25 9.51 -7.05
N GLN A 134 7.01 8.25 -7.38
CA GLN A 134 7.02 7.14 -6.45
C GLN A 134 8.43 6.92 -5.86
N LEU A 135 9.46 6.95 -6.70
CA LEU A 135 10.86 6.88 -6.28
C LEU A 135 11.23 8.02 -5.34
N THR A 136 10.90 9.25 -5.72
CA THR A 136 11.15 10.46 -4.90
C THR A 136 10.52 10.33 -3.52
N HIS A 137 9.25 9.93 -3.44
CA HIS A 137 8.56 9.77 -2.17
C HIS A 137 9.11 8.59 -1.34
N ASP A 138 9.44 7.46 -1.97
CA ASP A 138 10.00 6.32 -1.25
C ASP A 138 11.37 6.66 -0.64
N LEU A 139 12.26 7.30 -1.41
CA LEU A 139 13.58 7.75 -0.93
C LEU A 139 13.46 8.80 0.18
N ALA A 140 12.53 9.76 0.06
CA ALA A 140 12.30 10.76 1.09
C ALA A 140 11.75 10.16 2.40
N SER A 141 10.92 9.11 2.30
CA SER A 141 10.40 8.39 3.47
C SER A 141 11.52 7.61 4.19
N HIS A 142 12.36 6.89 3.44
CA HIS A 142 13.51 6.17 4.00
C HIS A 142 14.55 7.10 4.63
N ARG A 143 14.84 8.23 3.99
CA ARG A 143 15.76 9.23 4.55
C ARG A 143 15.27 9.77 5.87
N ARG A 144 14.01 10.21 5.96
CA ARG A 144 13.44 10.75 7.21
C ARG A 144 13.59 9.76 8.36
N ALA A 145 13.38 8.47 8.10
CA ALA A 145 13.57 7.43 9.09
C ALA A 145 15.05 7.25 9.48
N SER A 146 15.95 7.23 8.49
CA SER A 146 17.39 7.13 8.73
C SER A 146 17.96 8.34 9.49
N GLU A 147 17.51 9.56 9.18
CA GLU A 147 17.86 10.80 9.89
C GLU A 147 17.33 10.80 11.33
N ALA A 148 16.20 10.12 11.57
CA ALA A 148 15.66 9.86 12.90
C ALA A 148 16.35 8.68 13.62
N GLY A 149 17.36 8.05 13.01
CA GLY A 149 18.17 6.99 13.62
C GLY A 149 17.74 5.56 13.32
N LEU A 150 16.76 5.34 12.43
CA LEU A 150 16.39 3.99 12.03
C LEU A 150 17.50 3.34 11.19
N ALA A 151 18.15 2.34 11.76
CA ALA A 151 19.07 1.46 11.04
C ALA A 151 18.31 0.35 10.27
N PRO A 152 18.96 -0.36 9.33
CA PRO A 152 18.40 -1.59 8.76
C PRO A 152 17.95 -2.54 9.88
N ALA A 153 16.70 -3.01 9.77
CA ALA A 153 16.01 -3.76 10.81
C ALA A 153 15.34 -5.02 10.23
N THR A 154 15.13 -6.03 11.06
CA THR A 154 14.36 -7.24 10.75
C THR A 154 12.93 -7.07 11.22
N ILE A 155 12.01 -7.00 10.27
CA ILE A 155 10.59 -6.71 10.51
C ILE A 155 9.75 -7.94 10.18
N ALA A 156 9.11 -8.54 11.18
CA ALA A 156 8.17 -9.63 10.96
C ALA A 156 6.79 -9.09 10.54
N MET A 157 6.21 -9.66 9.49
CA MET A 157 4.96 -9.16 8.92
C MET A 157 3.96 -10.28 8.68
N THR A 158 2.82 -10.24 9.37
CA THR A 158 1.65 -11.04 8.97
C THR A 158 0.87 -10.33 7.88
N GLY A 159 0.11 -11.06 7.06
CA GLY A 159 -0.69 -10.42 6.00
C GLY A 159 0.15 -9.83 4.85
N ALA A 160 1.43 -10.21 4.74
CA ALA A 160 2.39 -9.70 3.75
C ALA A 160 1.98 -9.93 2.28
N SER A 161 1.05 -10.85 2.00
CA SER A 161 0.51 -11.09 0.66
C SER A 161 -0.73 -10.25 0.34
N GLY A 162 -1.28 -9.52 1.30
CA GLY A 162 -2.44 -8.64 1.12
C GLY A 162 -2.05 -7.34 0.43
N LEU A 163 -3.06 -6.51 0.10
CA LEU A 163 -2.87 -5.23 -0.61
C LEU A 163 -1.85 -4.30 0.09
N VAL A 164 -2.02 -4.08 1.39
CA VAL A 164 -1.13 -3.20 2.18
C VAL A 164 0.19 -3.91 2.48
N GLY A 165 0.13 -5.19 2.83
CA GLY A 165 1.32 -5.97 3.18
C GLY A 165 2.31 -6.12 2.04
N SER A 166 1.84 -6.31 0.80
CA SER A 166 2.73 -6.41 -0.36
C SER A 166 3.41 -5.08 -0.68
N ALA A 167 2.66 -3.98 -0.61
CA ALA A 167 3.19 -2.63 -0.80
C ALA A 167 4.21 -2.25 0.28
N LEU A 168 3.87 -2.52 1.56
CA LEU A 168 4.76 -2.24 2.70
C LEU A 168 5.99 -3.14 2.69
N SER A 169 5.85 -4.44 2.38
CA SER A 169 6.99 -5.36 2.27
C SER A 169 7.97 -4.91 1.19
N ALA A 170 7.46 -4.49 0.02
CA ALA A 170 8.30 -3.97 -1.06
C ALA A 170 8.99 -2.66 -0.64
N PHE A 171 8.24 -1.75 0.00
CA PHE A 171 8.77 -0.48 0.48
C PHE A 171 9.87 -0.66 1.55
N LEU A 172 9.65 -1.50 2.56
CA LEU A 172 10.63 -1.76 3.61
C LEU A 172 11.91 -2.41 3.03
N SER A 173 11.74 -3.35 2.10
CA SER A 173 12.87 -4.03 1.45
C SER A 173 13.73 -3.06 0.65
N THR A 174 13.13 -2.10 -0.06
CA THR A 174 13.90 -1.07 -0.81
C THR A 174 14.61 -0.07 0.11
N GLY A 175 14.15 0.09 1.35
CA GLY A 175 14.83 0.83 2.42
C GLY A 175 16.02 0.09 3.03
N GLY A 176 16.20 -1.19 2.70
CA GLY A 176 17.27 -2.03 3.26
C GLY A 176 16.87 -2.85 4.47
N HIS A 177 15.60 -2.81 4.90
CA HIS A 177 15.10 -3.68 5.97
C HIS A 177 14.94 -5.12 5.49
N ARG A 178 15.13 -6.08 6.40
CA ARG A 178 14.80 -7.48 6.16
C ARG A 178 13.36 -7.75 6.56
N VAL A 179 12.50 -8.07 5.60
CA VAL A 179 11.11 -8.45 5.90
C VAL A 179 10.99 -9.97 6.08
N VAL A 180 10.50 -10.40 7.25
CA VAL A 180 10.18 -11.80 7.54
C VAL A 180 8.68 -11.99 7.42
N ARG A 181 8.24 -12.65 6.35
CA ARG A 181 6.82 -12.85 6.02
C ARG A 181 6.26 -14.01 6.84
N LEU A 182 5.35 -13.70 7.76
CA LEU A 182 4.65 -14.68 8.59
C LEU A 182 3.44 -15.21 7.80
N VAL A 183 3.56 -16.45 7.31
CA VAL A 183 2.62 -17.04 6.36
C VAL A 183 1.89 -18.24 6.97
N ARG A 184 0.59 -18.40 6.65
CA ARG A 184 -0.24 -19.51 7.20
C ARG A 184 0.01 -20.88 6.56
N HIS A 185 0.81 -20.93 5.50
CA HIS A 185 1.19 -22.17 4.83
C HIS A 185 2.62 -22.54 5.20
N ARG A 186 3.04 -23.77 4.88
CA ARG A 186 4.44 -24.17 5.03
C ARG A 186 5.34 -23.17 4.29
N ALA A 187 6.32 -22.62 5.02
CA ALA A 187 7.28 -21.68 4.47
C ALA A 187 7.99 -22.26 3.24
N ARG A 188 8.07 -21.47 2.17
CA ARG A 188 8.67 -21.86 0.88
C ARG A 188 9.99 -21.15 0.61
N HIS A 189 10.19 -20.01 1.26
CA HIS A 189 11.34 -19.15 1.05
C HIS A 189 12.03 -18.81 2.39
N ARG A 190 13.30 -18.40 2.32
CA ARG A 190 14.10 -18.07 3.52
C ARG A 190 13.60 -16.83 4.28
N ASP A 191 12.86 -15.97 3.60
CA ASP A 191 12.20 -14.79 4.15
C ASP A 191 10.78 -15.11 4.65
N GLU A 192 10.39 -16.39 4.75
CA GLU A 192 9.10 -16.82 5.29
C GLU A 192 9.28 -17.62 6.59
N ARG A 193 8.36 -17.40 7.53
CA ARG A 193 8.15 -18.29 8.68
C ARG A 193 6.70 -18.74 8.70
N GLN A 194 6.47 -20.03 8.94
CA GLN A 194 5.11 -20.54 9.06
C GLN A 194 4.50 -20.04 10.37
N TRP A 195 3.35 -19.39 10.26
CA TRP A 195 2.58 -18.86 11.37
C TRP A 195 1.26 -19.59 11.47
N ASP A 196 1.06 -20.28 12.59
CA ASP A 196 -0.25 -20.76 13.02
C ASP A 196 -0.92 -19.66 13.89
N PRO A 197 -2.04 -19.06 13.45
CA PRO A 197 -2.75 -18.05 14.21
C PRO A 197 -3.26 -18.53 15.58
N ALA A 198 -3.54 -19.83 15.73
CA ALA A 198 -4.06 -20.39 16.98
C ALA A 198 -2.94 -20.74 17.98
N ALA A 199 -1.76 -21.09 17.47
CA ALA A 199 -0.63 -21.54 18.27
C ALA A 199 0.71 -21.12 17.61
N PRO A 200 1.08 -19.83 17.66
CA PRO A 200 2.34 -19.38 17.07
C PRO A 200 3.51 -20.09 17.74
N ALA A 201 4.50 -20.51 16.92
CA ALA A 201 5.71 -21.14 17.44
C ALA A 201 6.50 -20.18 18.34
N ALA A 202 7.15 -20.70 19.38
CA ALA A 202 7.88 -19.88 20.35
C ALA A 202 9.07 -19.12 19.74
N ASP A 203 9.65 -19.62 18.66
CA ASP A 203 10.76 -19.02 17.93
C ASP A 203 10.30 -18.16 16.72
N LEU A 204 8.98 -17.99 16.52
CA LEU A 204 8.43 -17.30 15.35
C LEU A 204 8.96 -15.87 15.21
N LEU A 205 9.24 -15.19 16.33
CA LEU A 205 9.75 -13.83 16.40
C LEU A 205 11.23 -13.73 16.84
N ALA A 206 12.00 -14.83 16.79
CA ALA A 206 13.43 -14.78 17.06
C ALA A 206 14.15 -13.86 16.05
N ASP A 207 15.11 -13.06 16.54
CA ASP A 207 15.90 -12.09 15.75
C ASP A 207 15.04 -11.06 14.98
N VAL A 208 13.92 -10.62 15.57
CA VAL A 208 13.01 -9.62 15.00
C VAL A 208 13.03 -8.37 15.86
N ASP A 209 13.25 -7.21 15.24
CA ASP A 209 13.27 -5.91 15.92
C ASP A 209 11.83 -5.36 16.05
N ALA A 210 11.00 -5.54 15.02
CA ALA A 210 9.62 -5.05 15.01
C ALA A 210 8.63 -6.01 14.36
N VAL A 211 7.40 -5.99 14.84
CA VAL A 211 6.27 -6.76 14.29
C VAL A 211 5.26 -5.82 13.64
N VAL A 212 4.82 -6.16 12.44
CA VAL A 212 3.70 -5.52 11.74
C VAL A 212 2.59 -6.54 11.50
N HIS A 213 1.49 -6.40 12.24
CA HIS A 213 0.35 -7.32 12.19
C HIS A 213 -0.76 -6.79 11.26
N LEU A 214 -0.80 -7.25 10.00
CA LEU A 214 -1.82 -6.87 9.00
C LEU A 214 -2.83 -7.98 8.70
N ALA A 215 -2.67 -9.17 9.27
CA ALA A 215 -3.54 -10.30 8.97
C ALA A 215 -4.96 -10.09 9.50
N GLY A 216 -5.94 -10.42 8.67
CA GLY A 216 -7.36 -10.41 9.04
C GLY A 216 -8.22 -10.83 7.85
N ALA A 217 -9.39 -11.42 8.11
CA ALA A 217 -10.36 -11.71 7.04
C ALA A 217 -10.94 -10.39 6.48
N SER A 218 -11.27 -10.36 5.19
CA SER A 218 -11.95 -9.20 4.59
C SER A 218 -13.24 -8.86 5.35
N ILE A 219 -13.42 -7.60 5.72
CA ILE A 219 -14.67 -7.11 6.33
C ILE A 219 -15.78 -7.00 5.28
N ALA A 220 -15.42 -6.78 4.01
CA ALA A 220 -16.38 -6.69 2.92
C ALA A 220 -17.14 -8.01 2.76
N GLY A 221 -18.47 -7.92 2.77
CA GLY A 221 -19.38 -9.05 2.72
C GLY A 221 -20.71 -8.74 3.38
N ARG A 222 -21.61 -9.73 3.38
CA ARG A 222 -22.87 -9.64 4.13
C ARG A 222 -22.61 -9.93 5.61
N PHE A 223 -23.05 -9.03 6.49
CA PHE A 223 -22.92 -9.17 7.94
C PHE A 223 -23.94 -10.18 8.49
N THR A 224 -23.74 -11.46 8.17
CA THR A 224 -24.39 -12.58 8.85
C THR A 224 -23.67 -12.86 10.16
N ASP A 225 -24.30 -13.58 11.10
CA ASP A 225 -23.63 -13.99 12.34
C ASP A 225 -22.34 -14.78 12.08
N ALA A 226 -22.35 -15.64 11.06
CA ALA A 226 -21.18 -16.40 10.65
C ALA A 226 -20.04 -15.50 10.13
N HIS A 227 -20.36 -14.49 9.30
CA HIS A 227 -19.36 -13.53 8.80
C HIS A 227 -18.81 -12.67 9.93
N ARG A 228 -19.67 -12.21 10.84
CA ARG A 228 -19.27 -11.46 12.05
C ARG A 228 -18.30 -12.25 12.92
N ARG A 229 -18.63 -13.50 13.24
CA ARG A 229 -17.73 -14.40 14.00
C ARG A 229 -16.41 -14.61 13.27
N ALA A 230 -16.45 -14.92 11.97
CA ALA A 230 -15.22 -15.09 11.20
C ALA A 230 -14.33 -13.82 11.17
N VAL A 231 -14.94 -12.63 11.11
CA VAL A 231 -14.23 -11.35 11.19
C VAL A 231 -13.54 -11.18 12.55
N ALA A 232 -14.23 -11.52 13.64
CA ALA A 232 -13.71 -11.46 15.01
C ALA A 232 -12.63 -12.53 15.26
N ASP A 233 -12.91 -13.80 14.97
CA ASP A 233 -12.03 -14.96 15.18
C ASP A 233 -10.73 -14.84 14.38
N SER A 234 -10.77 -14.21 13.21
CA SER A 234 -9.57 -13.97 12.40
C SER A 234 -8.68 -12.83 12.90
N ARG A 235 -9.09 -12.09 13.94
CA ARG A 235 -8.39 -10.90 14.46
C ARG A 235 -8.03 -11.03 15.93
N ILE A 236 -9.01 -11.26 16.79
CA ILE A 236 -8.86 -11.03 18.24
C ILE A 236 -7.87 -12.02 18.85
N GLU A 237 -8.18 -13.32 18.82
CA GLU A 237 -7.31 -14.34 19.41
C GLU A 237 -5.94 -14.44 18.70
N PRO A 238 -5.85 -14.42 17.36
CA PRO A 238 -4.57 -14.36 16.66
C PRO A 238 -3.69 -13.16 17.04
N THR A 239 -4.29 -11.97 17.20
CA THR A 239 -3.57 -10.77 17.65
C THR A 239 -3.06 -10.98 19.07
N ARG A 240 -3.92 -11.49 19.96
CA ARG A 240 -3.58 -11.73 21.37
C ARG A 240 -2.39 -12.67 21.51
N ARG A 241 -2.40 -13.80 20.80
CA ARG A 241 -1.31 -14.78 20.79
C ARG A 241 -0.01 -14.21 20.25
N LEU A 242 -0.08 -13.41 19.18
CA LEU A 242 1.10 -12.77 18.60
C LEU A 242 1.66 -11.67 19.51
N ALA A 243 0.78 -10.94 20.23
CA ALA A 243 1.17 -9.94 21.22
C ALA A 243 1.83 -10.57 22.46
N GLU A 244 1.31 -11.71 22.95
CA GLU A 244 1.95 -12.51 24.00
C GLU A 244 3.36 -12.93 23.60
N LEU A 245 3.51 -13.40 22.35
CA LEU A 245 4.81 -13.80 21.84
C LEU A 245 5.77 -12.60 21.71
N ALA A 246 5.28 -11.47 21.19
CA ALA A 246 6.07 -10.25 21.07
C ALA A 246 6.61 -9.76 22.43
N ALA A 247 5.78 -9.83 23.49
CA ALA A 247 6.21 -9.56 24.86
C ALA A 247 7.29 -10.54 25.33
N ALA A 248 7.10 -11.84 25.09
CA ALA A 248 8.03 -12.87 25.52
C ALA A 248 9.39 -12.80 24.81
N THR A 249 9.42 -12.39 23.54
CA THR A 249 10.65 -12.26 22.75
C THR A 249 11.32 -10.89 22.91
N GLY A 250 10.63 -9.90 23.46
CA GLY A 250 11.16 -8.55 23.68
C GLY A 250 11.43 -7.79 22.37
N VAL A 251 10.52 -7.87 21.40
CA VAL A 251 10.59 -7.00 20.21
C VAL A 251 10.41 -5.54 20.62
N ASP A 252 11.04 -4.60 19.92
CA ASP A 252 10.98 -3.18 20.30
C ASP A 252 9.58 -2.59 20.06
N THR A 253 8.96 -2.98 18.95
CA THR A 253 7.68 -2.40 18.50
C THR A 253 6.72 -3.42 17.93
N PHE A 254 5.44 -3.28 18.29
CA PHE A 254 4.32 -4.04 17.75
C PHE A 254 3.30 -3.10 17.10
N VAL A 255 3.31 -3.05 15.77
CA VAL A 255 2.36 -2.27 14.98
C VAL A 255 1.21 -3.17 14.56
N SER A 256 0.03 -2.98 15.14
CA SER A 256 -1.19 -3.68 14.73
C SER A 256 -2.01 -2.83 13.78
N ALA A 257 -2.53 -3.46 12.73
CA ALA A 257 -3.65 -2.89 12.00
C ALA A 257 -4.84 -2.67 12.95
N SER A 258 -5.64 -1.67 12.62
CA SER A 258 -6.95 -1.36 13.21
C SER A 258 -7.82 -0.70 12.12
N ALA A 259 -8.99 -0.18 12.47
CA ALA A 259 -9.87 0.54 11.55
C ALA A 259 -10.55 1.73 12.21
N ILE A 260 -10.87 2.75 11.42
CA ILE A 260 -11.73 3.86 11.86
C ILE A 260 -13.16 3.38 12.21
N GLY A 261 -13.51 2.13 11.90
CA GLY A 261 -14.70 1.44 12.41
C GLY A 261 -14.84 1.46 13.94
N TYR A 262 -13.75 1.69 14.68
CA TYR A 262 -13.78 1.99 16.12
C TYR A 262 -14.78 3.09 16.49
N TYR A 263 -14.92 4.10 15.63
CA TYR A 263 -15.78 5.25 15.88
C TYR A 263 -17.26 5.00 15.60
N GLY A 264 -17.64 3.77 15.22
CA GLY A 264 -19.01 3.39 14.82
C GLY A 264 -19.36 3.87 13.41
N TYR A 265 -20.47 3.38 12.85
CA TYR A 265 -20.78 3.64 11.44
C TYR A 265 -21.17 5.09 11.12
N ASP A 266 -21.71 5.85 12.09
CA ASP A 266 -22.14 7.24 11.85
C ASP A 266 -21.93 8.11 13.10
N ARG A 267 -21.20 9.21 12.91
CA ARG A 267 -20.96 10.25 13.93
C ARG A 267 -21.36 11.65 13.45
N GLY A 268 -22.14 11.71 12.37
CA GLY A 268 -22.62 12.96 11.79
C GLY A 268 -21.48 13.91 11.44
N GLU A 269 -21.55 15.14 11.96
CA GLU A 269 -20.57 16.21 11.71
C GLU A 269 -19.39 16.26 12.69
N GLN A 270 -19.41 15.40 13.71
CA GLN A 270 -18.38 15.38 14.75
C GLN A 270 -17.01 15.10 14.13
N ALA A 271 -16.02 15.96 14.41
CA ALA A 271 -14.63 15.67 14.12
C ALA A 271 -14.12 14.60 15.09
N LEU A 272 -13.64 13.48 14.54
CA LEU A 272 -13.17 12.32 15.29
C LEU A 272 -11.65 12.30 15.33
N THR A 273 -11.10 12.12 16.53
CA THR A 273 -9.64 12.06 16.77
C THR A 273 -9.31 10.77 17.51
N GLU A 274 -8.03 10.49 17.70
CA GLU A 274 -7.53 9.35 18.48
C GLU A 274 -8.01 9.38 19.94
N LYS A 275 -8.42 10.55 20.45
CA LYS A 275 -9.02 10.74 21.78
C LYS A 275 -10.55 10.60 21.81
N SER A 276 -11.20 10.50 20.66
CA SER A 276 -12.66 10.37 20.60
C SER A 276 -13.11 8.99 21.09
N GLU A 277 -14.25 8.98 21.78
CA GLU A 277 -14.86 7.76 22.29
C GLU A 277 -15.22 6.78 21.17
N ARG A 278 -15.17 5.49 21.50
CA ARG A 278 -15.69 4.40 20.67
C ARG A 278 -17.13 4.69 20.30
N GLY A 279 -17.50 4.43 19.05
CA GLY A 279 -18.90 4.56 18.62
C GLY A 279 -19.69 3.28 18.86
N ASP A 280 -20.91 3.26 18.33
CA ASP A 280 -21.81 2.12 18.45
C ASP A 280 -21.72 1.18 17.24
N GLY A 281 -22.20 -0.05 17.45
CA GLY A 281 -22.37 -1.04 16.41
C GLY A 281 -21.30 -2.12 16.41
N PHE A 282 -21.61 -3.20 15.71
CA PHE A 282 -20.78 -4.41 15.71
C PHE A 282 -19.32 -4.16 15.30
N LEU A 283 -19.09 -3.29 14.31
CA LEU A 283 -17.73 -2.98 13.88
C LEU A 283 -16.92 -2.27 14.96
N ALA A 284 -17.56 -1.39 15.74
CA ALA A 284 -16.90 -0.69 16.84
C ALA A 284 -16.47 -1.69 17.92
N ASP A 285 -17.36 -2.63 18.29
CA ASP A 285 -17.07 -3.66 19.29
C ASP A 285 -15.94 -4.60 18.85
N VAL A 286 -15.93 -5.02 17.57
CA VAL A 286 -14.84 -5.85 17.03
C VAL A 286 -13.52 -5.11 17.06
N VAL A 287 -13.51 -3.83 16.64
CA VAL A 287 -12.26 -3.06 16.58
C VAL A 287 -11.72 -2.78 17.99
N GLU A 288 -12.57 -2.48 18.96
CA GLU A 288 -12.15 -2.33 20.37
C GLU A 288 -11.56 -3.64 20.92
N GLN A 289 -12.22 -4.78 20.73
CA GLN A 289 -11.69 -6.07 21.17
C GLN A 289 -10.38 -6.44 20.47
N TRP A 290 -10.27 -6.10 19.19
CA TRP A 290 -9.03 -6.29 18.42
C TRP A 290 -7.89 -5.41 18.94
N GLU A 291 -8.15 -4.13 19.22
CA GLU A 291 -7.15 -3.24 19.81
C GLU A 291 -6.72 -3.69 21.21
N ASN A 292 -7.67 -4.12 22.05
CA ASN A 292 -7.40 -4.65 23.39
C ASN A 292 -6.61 -5.96 23.36
N ALA A 293 -6.70 -6.74 22.28
CA ALA A 293 -5.89 -7.94 22.10
C ALA A 293 -4.38 -7.65 22.01
N CYS A 294 -3.97 -6.38 21.80
CA CYS A 294 -2.57 -5.99 21.81
C CYS A 294 -2.01 -5.76 23.23
N GLU A 295 -2.86 -5.76 24.27
CA GLU A 295 -2.47 -5.46 25.66
C GLU A 295 -1.30 -6.33 26.18
N PRO A 296 -1.20 -7.65 25.88
CA PRO A 296 -0.07 -8.44 26.35
C PRO A 296 1.29 -7.88 25.93
N ALA A 297 1.41 -7.33 24.71
CA ALA A 297 2.64 -6.70 24.23
C ALA A 297 2.94 -5.41 25.03
N ALA A 298 1.94 -4.55 25.23
CA ALA A 298 2.10 -3.31 25.99
C ALA A 298 2.48 -3.57 27.46
N ALA A 299 1.81 -4.52 28.11
CA ALA A 299 2.12 -4.94 29.47
C ALA A 299 3.52 -5.58 29.60
N GLY A 300 4.03 -6.18 28.52
CA GLY A 300 5.40 -6.68 28.41
C GLY A 300 6.46 -5.60 28.13
N GLY A 301 6.08 -4.32 28.05
CA GLY A 301 6.99 -3.20 27.77
C GLY A 301 7.25 -2.93 26.29
N VAL A 302 6.58 -3.62 25.38
CA VAL A 302 6.71 -3.40 23.93
C VAL A 302 5.93 -2.15 23.52
N ARG A 303 6.49 -1.30 22.66
CA ARG A 303 5.77 -0.15 22.11
C ARG A 303 4.67 -0.62 21.16
N VAL A 304 3.40 -0.39 21.50
CA VAL A 304 2.25 -0.80 20.68
C VAL A 304 1.66 0.39 19.92
N VAL A 305 1.55 0.27 18.59
CA VAL A 305 0.84 1.23 17.72
C VAL A 305 -0.35 0.55 17.05
N ARG A 306 -1.53 1.16 17.13
CA ARG A 306 -2.79 0.63 16.58
C ARG A 306 -3.26 1.53 15.44
N VAL A 307 -3.05 1.09 14.20
CA VAL A 307 -3.23 1.92 13.01
C VAL A 307 -4.69 1.85 12.53
N ARG A 308 -5.52 2.80 12.99
CA ARG A 308 -6.93 2.95 12.63
C ARG A 308 -7.04 3.44 11.18
N THR A 309 -7.10 2.48 10.27
CA THR A 309 -7.04 2.74 8.82
C THR A 309 -8.39 3.22 8.28
N GLY A 310 -8.37 4.25 7.43
CA GLY A 310 -9.53 4.73 6.66
C GLY A 310 -9.81 3.94 5.38
N ILE A 311 -10.59 4.56 4.48
CA ILE A 311 -10.91 3.97 3.17
C ILE A 311 -9.69 4.08 2.25
N VAL A 312 -8.95 2.97 2.13
CA VAL A 312 -7.74 2.88 1.32
C VAL A 312 -8.05 3.05 -0.17
N GLN A 313 -7.37 4.01 -0.80
CA GLN A 313 -7.40 4.27 -2.23
C GLN A 313 -6.30 3.47 -2.92
N SER A 314 -6.70 2.47 -3.71
CA SER A 314 -5.80 1.71 -4.57
C SER A 314 -6.55 1.11 -5.76
N PRO A 315 -6.03 1.16 -6.99
CA PRO A 315 -6.61 0.43 -8.11
C PRO A 315 -6.54 -1.10 -7.94
N GLY A 316 -5.59 -1.60 -7.14
CA GLY A 316 -5.35 -3.04 -6.92
C GLY A 316 -6.31 -3.68 -5.90
N GLY A 317 -7.03 -2.90 -5.10
CA GLY A 317 -7.95 -3.42 -4.09
C GLY A 317 -8.85 -2.37 -3.45
N GLY A 318 -9.54 -2.73 -2.38
CA GLY A 318 -10.44 -1.82 -1.67
C GLY A 318 -11.58 -1.27 -2.53
N THR A 319 -12.13 -0.13 -2.10
CA THR A 319 -13.30 0.50 -2.73
C THR A 319 -13.00 1.04 -4.12
N LEU A 320 -11.81 1.61 -4.34
CA LEU A 320 -11.44 2.19 -5.64
C LEU A 320 -11.41 1.14 -6.75
N ARG A 321 -10.92 -0.08 -6.49
CA ARG A 321 -10.98 -1.18 -7.47
C ARG A 321 -12.40 -1.49 -7.94
N LEU A 322 -13.38 -1.40 -7.03
CA LEU A 322 -14.80 -1.66 -7.33
C LEU A 322 -15.42 -0.49 -8.11
N LEU A 323 -15.12 0.75 -7.72
CA LEU A 323 -15.71 1.94 -8.32
C LEU A 323 -15.10 2.29 -9.69
N ARG A 324 -13.79 2.06 -9.88
CA ARG A 324 -13.07 2.42 -11.12
C ARG A 324 -13.76 1.97 -12.41
N PRO A 325 -14.18 0.70 -12.59
CA PRO A 325 -14.83 0.26 -13.83
C PRO A 325 -16.18 0.97 -14.05
N LEU A 326 -16.98 1.16 -12.99
CA LEU A 326 -18.28 1.84 -13.07
C LEU A 326 -18.12 3.30 -13.51
N PHE A 327 -17.19 4.01 -12.88
CA PHE A 327 -16.89 5.40 -13.24
C PHE A 327 -16.27 5.51 -14.64
N SER A 328 -15.40 4.57 -15.03
CA SER A 328 -14.79 4.56 -16.37
C SER A 328 -15.83 4.37 -17.49
N ALA A 329 -16.92 3.65 -17.19
CA ALA A 329 -18.05 3.45 -18.08
C ALA A 329 -19.10 4.59 -18.03
N GLY A 330 -18.90 5.64 -17.20
CA GLY A 330 -19.87 6.72 -17.02
C GLY A 330 -21.10 6.33 -16.20
N LEU A 331 -21.04 5.19 -15.49
CA LEU A 331 -22.10 4.66 -14.62
C LEU A 331 -21.84 4.96 -13.13
N GLY A 332 -20.82 5.78 -12.84
CA GLY A 332 -20.50 6.22 -11.50
C GLY A 332 -21.47 7.29 -10.99
N GLY A 333 -21.70 7.31 -9.69
CA GLY A 333 -22.63 8.24 -9.07
C GLY A 333 -22.48 8.30 -7.56
N ARG A 334 -23.13 9.29 -6.95
CA ARG A 334 -23.21 9.43 -5.50
C ARG A 334 -24.05 8.32 -4.88
N ILE A 335 -23.73 7.95 -3.65
CA ILE A 335 -24.48 6.99 -2.84
C ILE A 335 -25.43 7.79 -1.94
N GLY A 336 -26.73 7.50 -2.02
CA GLY A 336 -27.74 8.17 -1.20
C GLY A 336 -27.81 9.68 -1.47
N ASP A 337 -27.88 10.49 -0.41
CA ASP A 337 -27.86 11.95 -0.50
C ASP A 337 -26.45 12.53 -0.77
N GLY A 338 -25.42 11.70 -0.65
CA GLY A 338 -24.02 12.06 -0.86
C GLY A 338 -23.39 12.88 0.27
N ARG A 339 -24.04 12.97 1.44
CA ARG A 339 -23.58 13.75 2.60
C ARG A 339 -22.72 12.95 3.58
N GLN A 340 -22.63 11.64 3.47
CA GLN A 340 -21.76 10.85 4.33
C GLN A 340 -20.28 11.27 4.16
N TRP A 341 -19.57 11.37 5.28
CA TRP A 341 -18.13 11.67 5.31
C TRP A 341 -17.30 10.43 5.00
N LEU A 342 -16.37 10.56 4.05
CA LEU A 342 -15.38 9.55 3.70
C LEU A 342 -14.02 10.00 4.21
N SER A 343 -13.54 9.31 5.24
CA SER A 343 -12.16 9.40 5.68
C SER A 343 -11.33 8.38 4.90
N TRP A 344 -10.64 8.85 3.87
CA TRP A 344 -9.87 8.04 2.93
C TRP A 344 -8.36 8.15 3.20
N ILE A 345 -7.55 7.29 2.62
CA ILE A 345 -6.07 7.42 2.60
C ILE A 345 -5.51 6.80 1.32
N GLY A 346 -4.49 7.41 0.71
CA GLY A 346 -3.73 6.77 -0.37
C GLY A 346 -3.00 5.52 0.12
N ILE A 347 -2.88 4.48 -0.71
CA ILE A 347 -2.12 3.27 -0.34
C ILE A 347 -0.66 3.58 0.05
N ASP A 348 -0.04 4.56 -0.61
CA ASP A 348 1.35 4.94 -0.33
C ASP A 348 1.50 5.76 0.96
N ASP A 349 0.54 6.65 1.26
CA ASP A 349 0.47 7.32 2.57
C ASP A 349 0.26 6.31 3.70
N LEU A 350 -0.59 5.30 3.48
CA LEU A 350 -0.79 4.25 4.47
C LEU A 350 0.50 3.45 4.72
N VAL A 351 1.26 3.14 3.67
CA VAL A 351 2.59 2.51 3.79
C VAL A 351 3.53 3.40 4.61
N ASP A 352 3.56 4.71 4.36
CA ASP A 352 4.37 5.65 5.14
C ASP A 352 3.93 5.73 6.61
N VAL A 353 2.63 5.60 6.91
CA VAL A 353 2.14 5.55 8.29
C VAL A 353 2.60 4.28 9.00
N TYR A 354 2.50 3.10 8.36
CA TYR A 354 3.01 1.86 8.96
C TYR A 354 4.54 1.90 9.13
N HIS A 355 5.26 2.43 8.14
CA HIS A 355 6.71 2.62 8.25
C HIS A 355 7.05 3.54 9.43
N ARG A 356 6.39 4.68 9.53
CA ARG A 356 6.58 5.62 10.64
C ARG A 356 6.26 4.99 11.99
N ALA A 357 5.19 4.18 12.08
CA ALA A 357 4.84 3.47 13.30
C ALA A 357 5.94 2.49 13.77
N VAL A 358 6.78 1.99 12.86
CA VAL A 358 7.92 1.14 13.23
C VAL A 358 9.00 1.93 13.97
N TRP A 359 9.35 3.14 13.51
CA TRP A 359 10.55 3.85 14.00
C TRP A 359 10.28 5.08 14.86
N ASP A 360 9.09 5.67 14.80
CA ASP A 360 8.79 6.90 15.54
C ASP A 360 8.32 6.58 16.96
N ASP A 361 9.23 6.73 17.92
CA ASP A 361 8.96 6.50 19.34
C ASP A 361 7.96 7.48 19.95
N THR A 362 7.63 8.58 19.27
CA THR A 362 6.55 9.48 19.69
C THR A 362 5.16 8.91 19.37
N LEU A 363 5.06 7.93 18.49
CA LEU A 363 3.82 7.24 18.15
C LEU A 363 3.64 6.02 19.05
N SER A 364 2.65 6.11 19.94
CA SER A 364 2.15 4.98 20.71
C SER A 364 0.63 5.05 20.84
N GLY A 365 0.04 3.86 20.93
CA GLY A 365 -1.39 3.68 20.98
C GLY A 365 -2.13 3.93 19.67
N PRO A 366 -3.38 4.42 19.70
CA PRO A 366 -4.17 4.59 18.48
C PRO A 366 -3.60 5.69 17.59
N VAL A 367 -3.51 5.41 16.29
CA VAL A 367 -3.09 6.36 15.25
C VAL A 367 -4.10 6.29 14.10
N ASN A 368 -4.75 7.41 13.79
CA ASN A 368 -5.65 7.47 12.64
C ASN A 368 -4.86 7.58 11.35
N ALA A 369 -4.89 6.52 10.54
CA ALA A 369 -4.29 6.50 9.20
C ALA A 369 -5.34 6.92 8.17
N VAL A 370 -5.59 8.23 8.13
CA VAL A 370 -6.48 8.92 7.19
C VAL A 370 -5.76 10.13 6.60
N ALA A 371 -6.08 10.50 5.36
CA ALA A 371 -5.66 11.75 4.77
C ALA A 371 -6.19 12.94 5.59
N PRO A 372 -5.50 14.10 5.61
CA PRO A 372 -5.85 15.23 6.46
C PRO A 372 -7.20 15.85 6.12
N GLN A 373 -7.70 15.66 4.90
CA GLN A 373 -8.94 16.25 4.39
C GLN A 373 -9.98 15.16 4.06
N PRO A 374 -10.83 14.74 5.02
CA PRO A 374 -11.97 13.89 4.71
C PRO A 374 -12.93 14.63 3.77
N VAL A 375 -13.56 13.90 2.87
CA VAL A 375 -14.46 14.48 1.85
C VAL A 375 -15.88 13.93 1.98
N ARG A 376 -16.86 14.62 1.43
CA ARG A 376 -18.21 14.07 1.27
C ARG A 376 -18.25 13.06 0.13
N ASN A 377 -19.21 12.14 0.15
CA ASN A 377 -19.42 11.21 -0.96
C ASN A 377 -19.71 11.93 -2.29
N SER A 378 -20.47 13.02 -2.25
CA SER A 378 -20.74 13.87 -3.40
C SER A 378 -19.46 14.46 -4.00
N GLU A 379 -18.53 14.89 -3.15
CA GLU A 379 -17.22 15.37 -3.55
C GLU A 379 -16.33 14.25 -4.10
N TYR A 380 -16.24 13.11 -3.39
CA TYR A 380 -15.49 11.95 -3.86
C TYR A 380 -15.95 11.52 -5.26
N THR A 381 -17.27 11.45 -5.46
CA THR A 381 -17.91 11.14 -6.76
C THR A 381 -17.48 12.14 -7.83
N ARG A 382 -17.58 13.45 -7.54
CA ARG A 382 -17.21 14.53 -8.46
C ARG A 382 -15.73 14.44 -8.85
N VAL A 383 -14.84 14.25 -7.87
CA VAL A 383 -13.39 14.18 -8.09
C VAL A 383 -13.03 12.94 -8.92
N LEU A 384 -13.56 11.76 -8.57
CA LEU A 384 -13.27 10.53 -9.31
C LEU A 384 -13.76 10.61 -10.76
N ALA A 385 -14.94 11.18 -11.00
CA ALA A 385 -15.45 11.38 -12.37
C ALA A 385 -14.58 12.34 -13.17
N ARG A 386 -14.14 13.44 -12.55
CA ARG A 386 -13.23 14.42 -13.15
C ARG A 386 -11.90 13.79 -13.54
N VAL A 387 -11.26 13.06 -12.61
CA VAL A 387 -9.97 12.38 -12.85
C VAL A 387 -10.08 11.35 -13.97
N LEU A 388 -11.21 10.64 -14.08
CA LEU A 388 -11.43 9.67 -15.15
C LEU A 388 -11.95 10.30 -16.46
N HIS A 389 -12.19 11.61 -16.50
CA HIS A 389 -12.83 12.33 -17.61
C HIS A 389 -14.16 11.68 -18.04
N ARG A 390 -15.04 11.43 -17.06
CA ARG A 390 -16.35 10.80 -17.25
C ARG A 390 -17.43 11.59 -16.51
N PRO A 391 -18.67 11.65 -17.04
CA PRO A 391 -19.78 12.22 -16.30
C PRO A 391 -20.13 11.33 -15.09
N ALA A 392 -20.60 11.95 -14.00
CA ALA A 392 -21.18 11.26 -12.84
C ALA A 392 -22.48 11.96 -12.40
N LEU A 393 -23.42 12.08 -13.33
CA LEU A 393 -24.65 12.85 -13.16
C LEU A 393 -25.80 12.01 -12.57
N LEU A 394 -25.76 10.69 -12.74
CA LEU A 394 -26.80 9.80 -12.27
C LEU A 394 -26.48 9.34 -10.83
N PRO A 395 -27.36 9.56 -9.84
CA PRO A 395 -27.17 8.96 -8.52
C PRO A 395 -27.22 7.44 -8.63
N VAL A 396 -26.39 6.73 -7.86
CA VAL A 396 -26.45 5.28 -7.79
C VAL A 396 -27.77 4.89 -7.11
N PRO A 397 -28.57 3.99 -7.69
CA PRO A 397 -29.78 3.52 -7.05
C PRO A 397 -29.49 2.96 -5.65
N SER A 398 -30.26 3.39 -4.65
CA SER A 398 -30.03 3.07 -3.23
C SER A 398 -29.99 1.57 -2.90
N PHE A 399 -30.51 0.71 -3.78
CA PHE A 399 -30.47 -0.74 -3.58
C PHE A 399 -29.13 -1.39 -3.95
N GLY A 400 -28.25 -0.73 -4.71
CA GLY A 400 -26.99 -1.34 -5.20
C GLY A 400 -26.09 -1.88 -4.09
N PRO A 401 -25.67 -1.05 -3.11
CA PRO A 401 -24.87 -1.51 -1.98
C PRO A 401 -25.59 -2.55 -1.12
N ALA A 402 -26.90 -2.43 -0.91
CA ALA A 402 -27.68 -3.37 -0.12
C ALA A 402 -27.80 -4.76 -0.79
N VAL A 403 -27.79 -4.83 -2.13
CA VAL A 403 -27.75 -6.10 -2.87
C VAL A 403 -26.41 -6.80 -2.67
N LEU A 404 -25.29 -6.07 -2.74
CA LEU A 404 -23.95 -6.64 -2.62
C LEU A 404 -23.55 -6.97 -1.17
N LEU A 405 -23.79 -6.04 -0.25
CA LEU A 405 -23.31 -6.09 1.14
C LEU A 405 -24.40 -6.46 2.15
N GLY A 406 -25.66 -6.60 1.72
CA GLY A 406 -26.81 -6.68 2.63
C GLY A 406 -27.11 -5.32 3.26
N LYS A 407 -28.27 -5.18 3.92
CA LYS A 407 -28.69 -3.90 4.55
C LYS A 407 -27.69 -3.40 5.60
N GLN A 408 -27.18 -4.32 6.43
CA GLN A 408 -26.22 -3.97 7.47
C GLN A 408 -24.85 -3.62 6.89
N GLY A 409 -24.32 -4.38 5.91
CA GLY A 409 -23.05 -4.02 5.28
C GLY A 409 -23.13 -2.74 4.45
N ALA A 410 -24.29 -2.43 3.87
CA ALA A 410 -24.53 -1.13 3.25
C ALA A 410 -24.44 0.00 4.29
N ARG A 411 -25.12 -0.12 5.43
CA ARG A 411 -25.07 0.89 6.51
C ARG A 411 -23.68 1.05 7.13
N GLU A 412 -23.06 -0.07 7.47
CA GLU A 412 -21.80 -0.13 8.25
C GLU A 412 -20.56 0.20 7.40
N LEU A 413 -20.61 0.06 6.07
CA LEU A 413 -19.46 0.28 5.19
C LEU A 413 -19.72 1.28 4.06
N ALA A 414 -20.85 1.20 3.36
CA ALA A 414 -21.11 2.02 2.17
C ALA A 414 -21.73 3.40 2.52
N GLU A 415 -22.56 3.44 3.56
CA GLU A 415 -23.23 4.64 4.07
C GLU A 415 -22.55 5.16 5.35
N ALA A 416 -21.46 4.54 5.77
CA ALA A 416 -20.71 4.99 6.94
C ALA A 416 -20.27 6.45 6.76
N SER A 417 -20.40 7.24 7.83
CA SER A 417 -20.13 8.66 7.85
C SER A 417 -19.24 9.00 9.03
N GLN A 418 -17.94 9.08 8.76
CA GLN A 418 -16.92 9.32 9.77
C GLN A 418 -16.01 10.45 9.29
N ARG A 419 -15.99 11.56 10.04
CA ARG A 419 -15.11 12.71 9.78
C ARG A 419 -13.87 12.63 10.67
N VAL A 420 -12.94 11.76 10.30
CA VAL A 420 -11.75 11.43 11.10
C VAL A 420 -10.59 12.35 10.73
N THR A 421 -9.85 12.79 11.75
CA THR A 421 -8.66 13.62 11.62
C THR A 421 -7.44 12.87 12.18
N PRO A 422 -6.28 12.91 11.49
CA PRO A 422 -5.06 12.20 11.89
C PRO A 422 -4.24 13.02 12.90
N THR A 423 -4.75 13.25 14.12
CA THR A 423 -4.12 14.20 15.05
C THR A 423 -2.80 13.72 15.63
N ALA A 424 -2.60 12.40 15.77
CA ALA A 424 -1.33 11.84 16.20
C ALA A 424 -0.24 12.07 15.14
N LEU A 425 -0.56 11.79 13.86
CA LEU A 425 0.35 12.03 12.74
C LEU A 425 0.66 13.52 12.55
N ALA A 426 -0.35 14.39 12.67
CA ALA A 426 -0.14 15.84 12.58
C ALA A 426 0.80 16.36 13.68
N LYS A 427 0.63 15.90 14.93
CA LYS A 427 1.52 16.28 16.05
C LYS A 427 2.94 15.78 15.87
N ALA A 428 3.10 14.61 15.26
CA ALA A 428 4.40 14.05 14.94
C ALA A 428 5.05 14.75 13.70
N GLY A 429 4.34 15.67 13.02
CA GLY A 429 4.85 16.31 11.81
C GLY A 429 4.92 15.35 10.62
N HIS A 430 3.89 14.52 10.44
CA HIS A 430 3.81 13.60 9.30
C HIS A 430 3.54 14.33 7.99
N THR A 431 4.46 14.16 7.04
CA THR A 431 4.28 14.59 5.66
C THR A 431 3.55 13.52 4.88
N PHE A 432 2.34 13.83 4.44
CA PHE A 432 1.59 13.01 3.49
C PHE A 432 2.16 13.23 2.07
N ARG A 433 2.24 12.16 1.27
CA ARG A 433 2.66 12.20 -0.14
C ARG A 433 1.69 13.01 -1.00
N THR A 434 0.41 12.93 -0.67
CA THR A 434 -0.68 13.68 -1.32
C THR A 434 -1.72 14.06 -0.28
N GLU A 435 -1.95 15.36 -0.10
CA GLU A 435 -2.86 15.86 0.94
C GLU A 435 -4.33 15.91 0.47
N ASP A 436 -4.56 16.01 -0.83
CA ASP A 436 -5.90 16.06 -1.42
C ASP A 436 -6.23 14.81 -2.27
N LEU A 437 -7.53 14.56 -2.38
CA LEU A 437 -8.08 13.38 -3.03
C LEU A 437 -7.79 13.38 -4.54
N GLU A 438 -7.81 14.54 -5.19
CA GLU A 438 -7.64 14.64 -6.63
C GLU A 438 -6.22 14.24 -7.02
N GLN A 439 -5.21 14.78 -6.33
CA GLN A 439 -3.81 14.40 -6.54
C GLN A 439 -3.58 12.91 -6.28
N THR A 440 -4.15 12.37 -5.20
CA THR A 440 -4.04 10.94 -4.87
C THR A 440 -4.61 10.08 -6.00
N LEU A 441 -5.83 10.37 -6.45
CA LEU A 441 -6.49 9.61 -7.51
C LEU A 441 -5.77 9.76 -8.86
N ARG A 442 -5.21 10.94 -9.15
CA ARG A 442 -4.41 11.17 -10.35
C ARG A 442 -3.14 10.34 -10.38
N HIS A 443 -2.41 10.32 -9.25
CA HIS A 443 -1.22 9.48 -9.06
C HIS A 443 -1.56 8.00 -9.27
N LEU A 444 -2.61 7.52 -8.62
CA LEU A 444 -3.00 6.11 -8.65
C LEU A 444 -3.66 5.66 -9.97
N LEU A 445 -4.20 6.57 -10.78
CA LEU A 445 -4.92 6.23 -12.01
C LEU A 445 -4.18 6.64 -13.29
N GLY A 446 -2.94 7.13 -13.18
CA GLY A 446 -2.12 7.53 -14.33
C GLY A 446 -2.68 8.75 -15.05
N ARG A 447 -3.15 9.74 -14.29
CA ARG A 447 -3.76 11.00 -14.80
C ARG A 447 -2.92 12.20 -14.38
N THR A 448 -1.65 12.16 -14.79
CA THR A 448 -0.59 13.10 -14.38
C THR A 448 -0.66 14.45 -15.09
N ALA A 449 -1.39 14.53 -16.21
CA ALA A 449 -1.75 15.78 -16.86
C ALA A 449 -3.19 16.19 -16.53
N GLY A 450 -3.37 17.41 -16.03
CA GLY A 450 -4.66 18.09 -15.97
C GLY A 450 -4.82 19.02 -14.79
#